data_AF-A0A1H7XU10-F1
#
_entry.id   AF-A0A1H7XU10-F1
#
_cell.length_a   1.000
_cell.length_b   1.000
_cell.length_c   1.000
_cell.angle_alpha   90.00
_cell.angle_beta   90.00
_cell.angle_gamma   90.00
#
_symmetry.space_group_name_H-M   'P 1'
#
loop_
_entity.id
_entity.type
_entity.pdbx_description
1 polymer ?
#
loop_
_entity_poly.entity_id
_entity_poly.type
_entity_poly.pdbx_seq_one_letter_code
_entity_poly.pdbx_strand_id
1 'polypeptide(L)'
;MDWVTCAYSAACTGVAHQPSGHCLAHLPPDDLAAALAGMAPGRLLDLRGTVLTGDLLARVLEAAGHRPGRTRLDRARFTGDVRLAGVTFAGDVSLDGARFDRLASFFGARFERNVSLAGAVFARELSFHGVRARGHVSLERAVMSRDALFGQAVLERGLSCERARFDGYATFDGARIGDGAAFRGARFGRTLSFRKVTGSAGFDGAHFAADAYLSATGRLSLVRARADGLLDMTVAGCGVDLRRTEVAGATTLRLTDSYADLEGAVLRGPATVTGRGRSRVTSLRGVDAPSLALSGLDLSACRFAGLAHPSGVRVKDCTFALTPRGLRVSVRRPMVRWFSRRSALADERTLLTGDPQDGPWATPGGLADLYAELRGRVDDRGTSDDFAFAALEMRRQAAGRRWTIMPWLSASSLASFLVLSLVSSRAACLVSSRRTGRFAAWFALLAAVTAGAVLWTSASHAERRAGTHVPSVHG
;
A
#
# COMPACT_ATOMS: atom_id res chain seq x y z
N MET A 1 -34.74 -8.60 19.86
CA MET A 1 -34.66 -9.59 18.76
C MET A 1 -35.75 -9.25 17.77
N ASP A 2 -35.52 -9.42 16.47
CA ASP A 2 -36.42 -8.92 15.42
C ASP A 2 -37.47 -9.96 14.99
N TRP A 3 -37.71 -10.98 15.82
CA TRP A 3 -38.67 -12.05 15.58
C TRP A 3 -39.27 -12.55 16.88
N VAL A 4 -40.42 -13.22 16.77
CA VAL A 4 -41.09 -13.87 17.90
C VAL A 4 -40.32 -15.12 18.28
N THR A 5 -39.88 -15.19 19.54
CA THR A 5 -39.09 -16.29 20.08
C THR A 5 -39.97 -17.41 20.62
N CYS A 6 -39.40 -18.62 20.67
CA CYS A 6 -40.03 -19.84 21.14
C CYS A 6 -40.57 -19.71 22.58
N ALA A 7 -41.84 -20.09 22.78
CA ALA A 7 -42.50 -20.06 24.08
C ALA A 7 -42.06 -21.16 25.05
N TYR A 8 -41.25 -22.14 24.62
CA TYR A 8 -40.81 -23.27 25.46
C TYR A 8 -39.97 -22.81 26.66
N SER A 9 -39.12 -21.79 26.48
CA SER A 9 -38.27 -21.24 27.53
C SER A 9 -37.77 -19.86 27.16
N ALA A 10 -37.63 -18.96 28.13
CA ALA A 10 -37.03 -17.63 27.95
C ALA A 10 -35.57 -17.69 27.44
N ALA A 11 -34.88 -18.82 27.64
CA ALA A 11 -33.54 -19.05 27.10
C ALA A 11 -33.53 -19.46 25.61
N CYS A 12 -34.67 -19.89 25.06
CA CYS A 12 -34.75 -20.33 23.67
C CYS A 12 -34.98 -19.13 22.74
N THR A 13 -33.98 -18.81 21.94
CA THR A 13 -34.03 -17.71 20.98
C THR A 13 -34.59 -18.11 19.61
N GLY A 14 -35.04 -19.36 19.48
CA GLY A 14 -35.53 -19.93 18.22
C GLY A 14 -36.78 -19.23 17.73
N VAL A 15 -36.88 -19.01 16.43
CA VAL A 15 -38.08 -18.48 15.80
C VAL A 15 -39.27 -19.39 16.09
N ALA A 16 -40.37 -18.79 16.54
CA ALA A 16 -41.60 -19.52 16.83
C ALA A 16 -42.37 -19.83 15.55
N HIS A 17 -42.84 -21.07 15.41
CA HIS A 17 -43.78 -21.48 14.37
C HIS A 17 -45.21 -21.37 14.89
N GLN A 18 -46.11 -20.89 14.04
CA GLN A 18 -47.54 -20.81 14.36
C GLN A 18 -48.25 -22.11 13.91
N PRO A 19 -49.27 -22.57 14.66
CA PRO A 19 -49.91 -21.91 15.81
C PRO A 19 -49.29 -22.25 17.18
N SER A 20 -48.36 -23.20 17.26
CA SER A 20 -47.87 -23.74 18.55
C SER A 20 -47.03 -22.74 19.37
N GLY A 21 -46.46 -21.72 18.74
CA GLY A 21 -45.56 -20.77 19.40
C GLY A 21 -44.18 -21.37 19.76
N HIS A 22 -43.91 -22.62 19.35
CA HIS A 22 -42.65 -23.30 19.59
C HIS A 22 -41.75 -23.25 18.36
N CYS A 23 -40.43 -23.28 18.56
CA CYS A 23 -39.48 -23.43 17.47
C CYS A 23 -39.47 -24.87 16.97
N LEU A 24 -38.95 -25.09 15.76
CA LEU A 24 -38.89 -26.43 15.14
C LEU A 24 -38.24 -27.50 16.03
N ALA A 25 -37.29 -27.10 16.89
CA ALA A 25 -36.60 -28.00 17.82
C ALA A 25 -37.43 -28.41 19.04
N HIS A 26 -38.45 -27.63 19.41
CA HIS A 26 -39.34 -27.89 20.56
C HIS A 26 -40.77 -28.24 20.13
N LEU A 27 -41.00 -28.48 18.84
CA LEU A 27 -42.30 -28.95 18.37
C LEU A 27 -42.52 -30.41 18.83
N PRO A 28 -43.76 -30.75 19.23
CA PRO A 28 -44.18 -32.14 19.35
C PRO A 28 -43.95 -32.91 18.03
N PRO A 29 -43.74 -34.24 18.08
CA PRO A 29 -43.44 -35.04 16.89
C PRO A 29 -44.46 -34.91 15.75
N ASP A 30 -45.75 -34.83 16.08
CA ASP A 30 -46.83 -34.71 15.08
C ASP A 30 -46.82 -33.34 14.41
N ASP A 31 -46.68 -32.26 15.20
CA ASP A 31 -46.56 -30.89 14.68
C ASP A 31 -45.28 -30.71 13.86
N LEU A 32 -44.19 -31.37 14.26
CA LEU A 32 -42.94 -31.38 13.50
C LEU A 32 -43.13 -32.08 12.15
N ALA A 33 -43.81 -33.22 12.11
CA ALA A 33 -44.13 -33.92 10.86
C ALA A 33 -44.99 -33.06 9.94
N ALA A 34 -46.02 -32.38 10.48
CA ALA A 34 -46.85 -31.45 9.73
C ALA A 34 -46.05 -30.25 9.20
N ALA A 35 -45.17 -29.66 10.03
CA ALA A 35 -44.31 -28.55 9.62
C ALA A 35 -43.33 -28.94 8.50
N LEU A 36 -42.75 -30.15 8.57
CA LEU A 36 -41.88 -30.69 7.53
C LEU A 36 -42.65 -30.97 6.24
N ALA A 37 -43.85 -31.56 6.32
CA ALA A 37 -44.69 -31.82 5.15
C ALA A 37 -45.12 -30.55 4.40
N GLY A 38 -45.20 -29.41 5.11
CA GLY A 38 -45.48 -28.10 4.51
C GLY A 38 -44.28 -27.46 3.80
N MET A 39 -43.07 -28.03 3.92
CA MET A 39 -41.88 -27.53 3.24
C MET A 39 -41.90 -27.96 1.76
N ALA A 40 -41.38 -27.09 0.90
CA ALA A 40 -41.26 -27.39 -0.52
C ALA A 40 -39.97 -26.77 -1.09
N PRO A 41 -39.41 -27.33 -2.15
CA PRO A 41 -38.28 -26.76 -2.86
C PRO A 41 -38.51 -25.28 -3.24
N GLY A 42 -37.51 -24.44 -3.02
CA GLY A 42 -37.53 -23.01 -3.35
C GLY A 42 -38.32 -22.13 -2.38
N ARG A 43 -39.01 -22.68 -1.37
CA ARG A 43 -39.69 -21.89 -0.32
C ARG A 43 -38.70 -21.32 0.70
N LEU A 44 -39.16 -20.31 1.44
CA LEU A 44 -38.42 -19.73 2.56
C LEU A 44 -38.21 -20.78 3.66
N LEU A 45 -36.96 -20.93 4.10
CA LEU A 45 -36.60 -21.71 5.27
C LEU A 45 -36.13 -20.74 6.37
N ASP A 46 -36.96 -20.53 7.40
CA ASP A 46 -36.63 -19.66 8.54
C ASP A 46 -36.45 -20.52 9.80
N LEU A 47 -35.22 -20.56 10.30
CA LEU A 47 -34.77 -21.32 11.46
C LEU A 47 -33.85 -20.46 12.35
N ARG A 48 -34.04 -19.14 12.33
CA ARG A 48 -33.25 -18.19 13.14
C ARG A 48 -33.30 -18.54 14.62
N GLY A 49 -32.15 -18.46 15.29
CA GLY A 49 -32.01 -18.69 16.73
C GLY A 49 -32.30 -20.11 17.21
N THR A 50 -32.60 -21.05 16.30
CA THR A 50 -32.97 -22.44 16.66
C THR A 50 -31.74 -23.28 16.98
N VAL A 51 -31.91 -24.25 17.87
CA VAL A 51 -30.88 -25.26 18.15
C VAL A 51 -31.15 -26.47 17.24
N LEU A 52 -30.22 -26.76 16.35
CA LEU A 52 -30.36 -27.76 15.30
C LEU A 52 -29.40 -28.93 15.57
N THR A 53 -29.97 -30.12 15.75
CA THR A 53 -29.20 -31.37 15.71
C THR A 53 -28.92 -31.76 14.25
N GLY A 54 -27.94 -32.65 14.04
CA GLY A 54 -27.65 -33.17 12.69
C GLY A 54 -28.88 -33.83 12.06
N ASP A 55 -29.63 -34.62 12.84
CA ASP A 55 -30.82 -35.33 12.37
C ASP A 55 -31.96 -34.37 12.02
N LEU A 56 -32.21 -33.35 12.85
CA LEU A 56 -33.24 -32.35 12.57
C LEU A 56 -32.91 -31.57 11.30
N LEU A 57 -31.64 -31.18 11.12
CA LEU A 57 -31.20 -30.50 9.91
C LEU A 57 -31.36 -31.38 8.67
N ALA A 58 -31.01 -32.67 8.75
CA ALA A 58 -31.17 -33.61 7.64
C ALA A 58 -32.63 -33.73 7.22
N ARG A 59 -33.54 -33.91 8.18
CA ARG A 59 -34.99 -33.99 7.94
C ARG A 59 -35.55 -32.72 7.29
N VAL A 60 -35.09 -31.54 7.74
CA VAL A 60 -35.49 -30.26 7.14
C VAL A 60 -35.03 -30.14 5.69
N LEU A 61 -33.78 -30.51 5.40
CA LEU A 61 -33.22 -30.41 4.05
C LEU A 61 -33.88 -31.40 3.09
N GLU A 62 -34.19 -32.60 3.57
CA GLU A 62 -34.95 -33.61 2.82
C GLU A 62 -36.37 -33.10 2.50
N ALA A 63 -37.07 -32.55 3.50
CA ALA A 63 -38.39 -31.94 3.30
C ALA A 63 -38.36 -30.74 2.34
N ALA A 64 -37.26 -29.99 2.29
CA ALA A 64 -37.03 -28.92 1.31
C ALA A 64 -36.54 -29.43 -0.06
N GLY A 65 -36.46 -30.74 -0.28
CA GLY A 65 -35.98 -31.39 -1.50
C GLY A 65 -34.54 -31.03 -1.86
N HIS A 66 -33.68 -30.82 -0.86
CA HIS A 66 -32.28 -30.35 -0.99
C HIS A 66 -32.12 -29.05 -1.78
N ARG A 67 -33.21 -28.30 -1.97
CA ARG A 67 -33.21 -27.05 -2.72
C ARG A 67 -34.02 -25.97 -2.00
N PRO A 68 -33.63 -25.56 -0.78
CA PRO A 68 -34.32 -24.50 -0.08
C PRO A 68 -34.21 -23.18 -0.87
N GLY A 69 -35.22 -22.32 -0.71
CA GLY A 69 -35.22 -20.97 -1.27
C GLY A 69 -34.36 -20.02 -0.45
N ARG A 70 -34.92 -18.87 -0.09
CA ARG A 70 -34.28 -17.97 0.87
C ARG A 70 -34.15 -18.71 2.20
N THR A 71 -32.96 -18.71 2.80
CA THR A 71 -32.67 -19.46 4.02
C THR A 71 -32.15 -18.51 5.09
N ARG A 72 -32.82 -18.49 6.26
CA ARG A 72 -32.44 -17.68 7.41
C ARG A 72 -32.14 -18.59 8.60
N LEU A 73 -30.88 -18.61 9.01
CA LEU A 73 -30.33 -19.40 10.10
C LEU A 73 -29.50 -18.50 11.03
N ASP A 74 -29.82 -17.20 11.07
CA ASP A 74 -29.13 -16.21 11.89
C ASP A 74 -29.20 -16.62 13.37
N ARG A 75 -28.06 -16.59 14.05
CA ARG A 75 -27.91 -17.02 15.46
C ARG A 75 -28.37 -18.47 15.72
N ALA A 76 -28.54 -19.31 14.70
CA ALA A 76 -28.81 -20.73 14.89
C ALA A 76 -27.59 -21.41 15.53
N ARG A 77 -27.83 -22.44 16.34
CA ARG A 77 -26.79 -23.24 16.97
C ARG A 77 -26.86 -24.67 16.46
N PHE A 78 -25.84 -25.12 15.77
CA PHE A 78 -25.70 -26.49 15.28
C PHE A 78 -24.89 -27.30 16.30
N THR A 79 -25.55 -28.28 16.94
CA THR A 79 -24.93 -29.16 17.93
C THR A 79 -24.38 -30.44 17.31
N GLY A 80 -24.88 -30.82 16.13
CA GLY A 80 -24.42 -31.94 15.31
C GLY A 80 -23.46 -31.53 14.19
N ASP A 81 -22.94 -32.53 13.47
CA ASP A 81 -22.19 -32.28 12.23
C ASP A 81 -23.14 -31.72 11.16
N VAL A 82 -22.74 -30.63 10.51
CA VAL A 82 -23.47 -30.04 9.39
C VAL A 82 -22.84 -30.52 8.09
N ARG A 83 -23.61 -31.26 7.29
CA ARG A 83 -23.19 -31.75 5.97
C ARG A 83 -24.20 -31.28 4.92
N LEU A 84 -23.76 -30.39 4.04
CA LEU A 84 -24.59 -29.78 2.99
C LEU A 84 -24.15 -30.20 1.59
N ALA A 85 -23.58 -31.40 1.47
CA ALA A 85 -23.11 -31.92 0.20
C ALA A 85 -24.25 -32.02 -0.81
N GLY A 86 -24.05 -31.43 -1.99
CA GLY A 86 -25.04 -31.45 -3.08
C GLY A 86 -26.27 -30.55 -2.87
N VAL A 87 -26.39 -29.84 -1.74
CA VAL A 87 -27.52 -28.93 -1.50
C VAL A 87 -27.39 -27.69 -2.38
N THR A 88 -28.50 -27.27 -2.99
CA THR A 88 -28.58 -26.07 -3.84
C THR A 88 -29.48 -25.02 -3.20
N PHE A 89 -28.89 -23.97 -2.65
CA PHE A 89 -29.64 -22.83 -2.10
C PHE A 89 -30.04 -21.88 -3.23
N ALA A 90 -31.35 -21.81 -3.51
CA ALA A 90 -31.89 -21.04 -4.63
C ALA A 90 -32.04 -19.53 -4.31
N GLY A 91 -32.11 -19.17 -3.02
CA GLY A 91 -32.22 -17.80 -2.54
C GLY A 91 -31.03 -17.38 -1.68
N ASP A 92 -31.12 -16.17 -1.09
CA ASP A 92 -30.11 -15.68 -0.16
C ASP A 92 -30.02 -16.57 1.08
N VAL A 93 -28.80 -16.83 1.54
CA VAL A 93 -28.53 -17.60 2.75
C VAL A 93 -27.90 -16.69 3.80
N SER A 94 -28.55 -16.60 4.96
CA SER A 94 -28.07 -15.83 6.09
C SER A 94 -27.85 -16.76 7.29
N LEU A 95 -26.62 -16.78 7.78
CA LEU A 95 -26.11 -17.58 8.90
C LEU A 95 -25.36 -16.64 9.88
N ASP A 96 -25.80 -15.39 9.95
CA ASP A 96 -25.08 -14.35 10.69
C ASP A 96 -25.15 -14.65 12.19
N GLY A 97 -23.99 -14.65 12.84
CA GLY A 97 -23.84 -15.04 14.25
C GLY A 97 -24.19 -16.50 14.55
N ALA A 98 -24.33 -17.36 13.54
CA ALA A 98 -24.58 -18.79 13.76
C ALA A 98 -23.38 -19.47 14.42
N ARG A 99 -23.62 -20.53 15.19
CA ARG A 99 -22.60 -21.28 15.90
C ARG A 99 -22.62 -22.74 15.49
N PHE A 100 -21.46 -23.26 15.09
CA PHE A 100 -21.24 -24.66 14.74
C PHE A 100 -20.34 -25.29 15.79
N ASP A 101 -20.91 -26.13 16.66
CA ASP A 101 -20.17 -26.79 17.74
C ASP A 101 -19.32 -27.96 17.22
N ARG A 102 -19.66 -28.48 16.04
CA ARG A 102 -18.98 -29.60 15.35
C ARG A 102 -18.59 -29.22 13.92
N LEU A 103 -18.28 -30.22 13.09
CA LEU A 103 -17.89 -30.04 11.69
C LEU A 103 -18.96 -29.26 10.92
N ALA A 104 -18.55 -28.27 10.13
CA ALA A 104 -19.41 -27.56 9.19
C ALA A 104 -18.90 -27.75 7.76
N SER A 105 -19.45 -28.72 7.06
CA SER A 105 -19.07 -29.08 5.69
C SER A 105 -20.11 -28.64 4.68
N PHE A 106 -19.71 -27.71 3.82
CA PHE A 106 -20.43 -27.22 2.66
C PHE A 106 -19.88 -27.83 1.36
N PHE A 107 -19.19 -28.97 1.46
CA PHE A 107 -18.51 -29.60 0.33
C PHE A 107 -19.41 -29.69 -0.92
N GLY A 108 -19.01 -29.04 -2.01
CA GLY A 108 -19.77 -29.08 -3.28
C GLY A 108 -21.16 -28.41 -3.26
N ALA A 109 -21.53 -27.72 -2.18
CA ALA A 109 -22.79 -26.98 -2.10
C ALA A 109 -22.85 -25.85 -3.13
N ARG A 110 -24.07 -25.53 -3.57
CA ARG A 110 -24.32 -24.47 -4.57
C ARG A 110 -25.14 -23.35 -3.97
N PHE A 111 -24.70 -22.13 -4.16
CA PHE A 111 -25.40 -20.92 -3.74
C PHE A 111 -25.69 -20.05 -4.95
N GLU A 112 -26.97 -19.92 -5.29
CA GLU A 112 -27.41 -19.15 -6.47
C GLU A 112 -27.43 -17.64 -6.20
N ARG A 113 -27.44 -17.25 -4.93
CA ARG A 113 -27.50 -15.86 -4.45
C ARG A 113 -26.47 -15.63 -3.34
N ASN A 114 -26.60 -14.54 -2.59
CA ASN A 114 -25.62 -14.12 -1.60
C ASN A 114 -25.62 -15.05 -0.38
N VAL A 115 -24.45 -15.22 0.24
CA VAL A 115 -24.26 -15.99 1.47
C VAL A 115 -23.60 -15.09 2.51
N SER A 116 -24.26 -14.93 3.65
CA SER A 116 -23.72 -14.19 4.80
C SER A 116 -23.50 -15.16 5.96
N LEU A 117 -22.27 -15.22 6.47
CA LEU A 117 -21.84 -15.95 7.67
C LEU A 117 -21.14 -14.97 8.62
N ALA A 118 -21.60 -13.73 8.65
CA ALA A 118 -20.94 -12.66 9.37
C ALA A 118 -21.01 -12.93 10.88
N GLY A 119 -19.86 -12.90 11.56
CA GLY A 119 -19.76 -13.21 12.98
C GLY A 119 -20.08 -14.67 13.32
N ALA A 120 -20.18 -15.58 12.34
CA ALA A 120 -20.38 -16.99 12.61
C ALA A 120 -19.16 -17.60 13.33
N VAL A 121 -19.40 -18.57 14.20
CA VAL A 121 -18.35 -19.24 14.98
C VAL A 121 -18.33 -20.72 14.65
N PHE A 122 -17.18 -21.18 14.17
CA PHE A 122 -16.89 -22.59 13.89
C PHE A 122 -15.94 -23.11 14.96
N ALA A 123 -16.44 -23.96 15.85
CA ALA A 123 -15.63 -24.55 16.93
C ALA A 123 -14.69 -25.65 16.40
N ARG A 124 -15.08 -26.27 15.27
CA ARG A 124 -14.31 -27.31 14.57
C ARG A 124 -14.04 -26.85 13.13
N GLU A 125 -13.70 -27.80 12.26
CA GLU A 125 -13.34 -27.55 10.88
C GLU A 125 -14.51 -26.95 10.09
N LEU A 126 -14.18 -25.96 9.25
CA LEU A 126 -15.05 -25.38 8.24
C LEU A 126 -14.55 -25.84 6.86
N SER A 127 -15.40 -26.51 6.08
CA SER A 127 -15.07 -26.92 4.72
C SER A 127 -16.00 -26.27 3.70
N PHE A 128 -15.43 -25.40 2.88
CA PHE A 128 -15.98 -24.79 1.67
C PHE A 128 -15.37 -25.42 0.40
N HIS A 129 -14.73 -26.58 0.53
CA HIS A 129 -14.04 -27.21 -0.58
C HIS A 129 -15.03 -27.51 -1.73
N GLY A 130 -14.68 -27.07 -2.93
CA GLY A 130 -15.52 -27.26 -4.13
C GLY A 130 -16.87 -26.52 -4.12
N VAL A 131 -17.14 -25.63 -3.17
CA VAL A 131 -18.35 -24.79 -3.15
C VAL A 131 -18.43 -23.94 -4.42
N ARG A 132 -19.65 -23.76 -4.93
CA ARG A 132 -19.93 -22.82 -6.03
C ARG A 132 -20.92 -21.77 -5.55
N ALA A 133 -20.48 -20.52 -5.46
CA ALA A 133 -21.32 -19.38 -5.11
C ALA A 133 -21.36 -18.38 -6.26
N ARG A 134 -22.57 -18.14 -6.78
CA ARG A 134 -22.85 -17.11 -7.78
C ARG A 134 -22.99 -15.72 -7.16
N GLY A 135 -23.45 -15.65 -5.92
CA GLY A 135 -23.52 -14.41 -5.15
C GLY A 135 -22.22 -14.15 -4.38
N HIS A 136 -22.21 -13.02 -3.66
CA HIS A 136 -21.11 -12.66 -2.78
C HIS A 136 -21.14 -13.53 -1.52
N VAL A 137 -19.97 -13.97 -1.05
CA VAL A 137 -19.82 -14.72 0.20
C VAL A 137 -19.17 -13.84 1.26
N SER A 138 -19.83 -13.67 2.41
CA SER A 138 -19.30 -12.91 3.54
C SER A 138 -19.03 -13.82 4.73
N LEU A 139 -17.82 -13.75 5.26
CA LEU A 139 -17.31 -14.34 6.51
C LEU A 139 -16.75 -13.24 7.42
N GLU A 140 -17.29 -12.03 7.32
CA GLU A 140 -16.82 -10.88 8.09
C GLU A 140 -16.91 -11.16 9.59
N ARG A 141 -15.80 -10.94 10.31
CA ARG A 141 -15.69 -11.24 11.75
C ARG A 141 -16.01 -12.68 12.13
N ALA A 142 -16.05 -13.61 11.17
CA ALA A 142 -16.22 -15.02 11.47
C ALA A 142 -14.99 -15.57 12.20
N VAL A 143 -15.20 -16.57 13.05
CA VAL A 143 -14.16 -17.21 13.85
C VAL A 143 -14.08 -18.68 13.50
N MET A 144 -12.97 -19.07 12.87
CA MET A 144 -12.65 -20.45 12.54
C MET A 144 -11.62 -20.94 13.56
N SER A 145 -12.10 -21.66 14.58
CA SER A 145 -11.27 -22.11 15.71
C SER A 145 -10.31 -23.25 15.33
N ARG A 146 -10.60 -23.93 14.22
CA ARG A 146 -9.81 -25.00 13.61
C ARG A 146 -9.66 -24.71 12.12
N ASP A 147 -9.36 -25.74 11.35
CA ASP A 147 -8.98 -25.59 9.95
C ASP A 147 -10.15 -25.08 9.10
N ALA A 148 -9.81 -24.24 8.13
CA ALA A 148 -10.74 -23.62 7.21
C ALA A 148 -10.30 -23.91 5.77
N LEU A 149 -11.06 -24.77 5.10
CA LEU A 149 -10.71 -25.35 3.81
C LEU A 149 -11.57 -24.75 2.69
N PHE A 150 -10.99 -23.90 1.86
CA PHE A 150 -11.63 -23.26 0.69
C PHE A 150 -11.05 -23.74 -0.64
N GLY A 151 -10.35 -24.88 -0.62
CA GLY A 151 -9.72 -25.42 -1.83
C GLY A 151 -10.72 -25.64 -2.95
N GLN A 152 -10.34 -25.27 -4.18
CA GLN A 152 -11.17 -25.40 -5.39
C GLN A 152 -12.57 -24.74 -5.32
N ALA A 153 -12.80 -23.82 -4.38
CA ALA A 153 -14.04 -23.06 -4.33
C ALA A 153 -14.14 -22.11 -5.53
N VAL A 154 -15.36 -21.91 -6.05
CA VAL A 154 -15.66 -20.96 -7.13
C VAL A 154 -16.59 -19.89 -6.58
N LEU A 155 -16.07 -18.67 -6.44
CA LEU A 155 -16.75 -17.52 -5.84
C LEU A 155 -16.84 -16.41 -6.90
N GLU A 156 -17.97 -16.35 -7.62
CA GLU A 156 -18.10 -15.50 -8.80
C GLU A 156 -18.10 -14.00 -8.46
N ARG A 157 -18.80 -13.61 -7.37
CA ARG A 157 -18.94 -12.20 -6.94
C ARG A 157 -18.03 -11.81 -5.78
N GLY A 158 -17.02 -12.63 -5.49
CA GLY A 158 -16.00 -12.33 -4.49
C GLY A 158 -16.28 -12.91 -3.10
N LEU A 159 -15.31 -12.66 -2.22
CA LEU A 159 -15.24 -13.16 -0.85
C LEU A 159 -14.84 -12.03 0.11
N SER A 160 -15.64 -11.75 1.12
CA SER A 160 -15.26 -10.88 2.24
C SER A 160 -14.95 -11.71 3.48
N CYS A 161 -13.73 -11.60 3.99
CA CYS A 161 -13.24 -12.17 5.24
C CYS A 161 -12.70 -11.04 6.15
N GLU A 162 -13.28 -9.84 6.06
CA GLU A 162 -12.77 -8.71 6.84
C GLU A 162 -12.83 -8.98 8.34
N ARG A 163 -11.72 -8.73 9.04
CA ARG A 163 -11.57 -8.97 10.48
C ARG A 163 -11.92 -10.39 10.91
N ALA A 164 -11.93 -11.35 9.98
CA ALA A 164 -12.12 -12.76 10.30
C ALA A 164 -10.89 -13.32 11.02
N ARG A 165 -11.11 -14.35 11.83
CA ARG A 165 -10.06 -15.01 12.62
C ARG A 165 -9.97 -16.47 12.22
N PHE A 166 -8.79 -16.86 11.74
CA PHE A 166 -8.43 -18.22 11.37
C PHE A 166 -7.41 -18.74 12.39
N ASP A 167 -7.86 -19.44 13.43
CA ASP A 167 -6.97 -19.99 14.46
C ASP A 167 -6.32 -21.31 14.07
N GLY A 168 -6.93 -22.05 13.13
CA GLY A 168 -6.36 -23.24 12.50
C GLY A 168 -5.67 -22.92 11.17
N TYR A 169 -5.35 -23.98 10.41
CA TYR A 169 -4.81 -23.84 9.06
C TYR A 169 -5.87 -23.27 8.11
N ALA A 170 -5.49 -22.32 7.27
CA ALA A 170 -6.36 -21.76 6.25
C ALA A 170 -5.81 -22.11 4.87
N THR A 171 -6.61 -22.75 4.02
CA THR A 171 -6.22 -23.07 2.64
C THR A 171 -7.26 -22.59 1.64
N PHE A 172 -6.78 -21.90 0.61
CA PHE A 172 -7.56 -21.43 -0.53
C PHE A 172 -7.04 -22.05 -1.83
N ASP A 173 -6.26 -23.13 -1.74
CA ASP A 173 -5.51 -23.65 -2.86
C ASP A 173 -6.42 -23.99 -4.07
N GLY A 174 -6.11 -23.39 -5.23
CA GLY A 174 -6.88 -23.58 -6.46
C GLY A 174 -8.26 -22.90 -6.49
N ALA A 175 -8.59 -22.05 -5.52
CA ALA A 175 -9.85 -21.30 -5.54
C ALA A 175 -9.88 -20.30 -6.72
N ARG A 176 -11.09 -20.05 -7.25
CA ARG A 176 -11.34 -19.05 -8.28
C ARG A 176 -12.25 -17.97 -7.71
N ILE A 177 -11.76 -16.75 -7.66
CA ILE A 177 -12.45 -15.62 -7.04
C ILE A 177 -12.59 -14.52 -8.10
N GLY A 178 -13.82 -14.19 -8.50
CA GLY A 178 -14.09 -13.25 -9.58
C GLY A 178 -13.78 -11.80 -9.20
N ASP A 179 -14.70 -11.18 -8.46
CA ASP A 179 -14.60 -9.76 -8.06
C ASP A 179 -13.53 -9.50 -6.97
N GLY A 180 -12.84 -10.55 -6.51
CA GLY A 180 -11.71 -10.50 -5.58
C GLY A 180 -12.03 -10.94 -4.16
N ALA A 181 -10.98 -11.12 -3.36
CA ALA A 181 -11.06 -11.53 -1.96
C ALA A 181 -10.51 -10.46 -1.02
N ALA A 182 -11.30 -10.06 -0.03
CA ALA A 182 -10.92 -9.07 0.99
C ALA A 182 -10.66 -9.75 2.34
N PHE A 183 -9.41 -9.72 2.80
CA PHE A 183 -8.94 -10.21 4.09
C PHE A 183 -8.48 -9.05 4.99
N ARG A 184 -9.11 -7.88 4.83
CA ARG A 184 -8.70 -6.66 5.53
C ARG A 184 -8.78 -6.85 7.04
N GLY A 185 -7.66 -6.67 7.74
CA GLY A 185 -7.58 -6.87 9.20
C GLY A 185 -7.83 -8.31 9.66
N ALA A 186 -7.82 -9.29 8.76
CA ALA A 186 -7.96 -10.70 9.12
C ALA A 186 -6.73 -11.19 9.89
N ARG A 187 -6.92 -12.21 10.73
CA ARG A 187 -5.84 -12.82 11.50
C ARG A 187 -5.71 -14.30 11.17
N PHE A 188 -4.50 -14.73 10.88
CA PHE A 188 -4.14 -16.13 10.62
C PHE A 188 -3.18 -16.59 11.73
N GLY A 189 -3.69 -17.42 12.65
CA GLY A 189 -2.93 -17.96 13.79
C GLY A 189 -2.01 -19.11 13.41
N ARG A 190 -2.26 -19.76 12.27
CA ARG A 190 -1.43 -20.83 11.69
C ARG A 190 -1.19 -20.55 10.22
N THR A 191 -0.55 -21.48 9.53
CA THR A 191 -0.12 -21.32 8.14
C THR A 191 -1.30 -21.00 7.22
N LEU A 192 -1.13 -19.97 6.40
CA LEU A 192 -2.02 -19.64 5.29
C LEU A 192 -1.44 -20.19 3.99
N SER A 193 -2.24 -20.99 3.28
CA SER A 193 -1.97 -21.39 1.91
C SER A 193 -2.95 -20.73 0.94
N PHE A 194 -2.43 -19.91 0.04
CA PHE A 194 -3.18 -19.21 -1.00
C PHE A 194 -2.52 -19.48 -2.35
N ARG A 195 -2.33 -20.76 -2.68
CA ARG A 195 -1.61 -21.19 -3.88
C ARG A 195 -2.54 -21.43 -5.07
N LYS A 196 -2.11 -21.05 -6.27
CA LYS A 196 -2.84 -21.20 -7.53
C LYS A 196 -4.24 -20.54 -7.47
N VAL A 197 -4.39 -19.46 -6.72
CA VAL A 197 -5.65 -18.72 -6.66
C VAL A 197 -5.72 -17.73 -7.81
N THR A 198 -6.84 -17.73 -8.52
CA THR A 198 -7.11 -16.74 -9.58
C THR A 198 -8.06 -15.67 -9.06
N GLY A 199 -7.73 -14.41 -9.31
CA GLY A 199 -8.50 -13.26 -8.82
C GLY A 199 -7.61 -12.27 -8.08
N SER A 200 -8.18 -11.12 -7.74
CA SER A 200 -7.51 -10.14 -6.88
C SER A 200 -7.65 -10.53 -5.41
N ALA A 201 -6.66 -10.23 -4.58
CA ALA A 201 -6.69 -10.49 -3.15
C ALA A 201 -6.09 -9.33 -2.35
N GLY A 202 -6.81 -8.84 -1.35
CA GLY A 202 -6.38 -7.78 -0.46
C GLY A 202 -6.23 -8.28 0.98
N PHE A 203 -5.02 -8.22 1.52
CA PHE A 203 -4.64 -8.57 2.89
C PHE A 203 -4.26 -7.32 3.70
N ASP A 204 -4.88 -6.17 3.40
CA ASP A 204 -4.50 -4.90 4.02
C ASP A 204 -4.73 -4.93 5.54
N GLY A 205 -3.68 -4.67 6.31
CA GLY A 205 -3.72 -4.77 7.77
C GLY A 205 -3.91 -6.18 8.31
N ALA A 206 -3.80 -7.22 7.48
CA ALA A 206 -3.88 -8.60 7.93
C ALA A 206 -2.66 -8.98 8.77
N HIS A 207 -2.84 -9.94 9.67
CA HIS A 207 -1.76 -10.45 10.52
C HIS A 207 -1.57 -11.95 10.29
N PHE A 208 -0.38 -12.35 9.87
CA PHE A 208 0.06 -13.73 9.72
C PHE A 208 1.00 -14.08 10.87
N ALA A 209 0.51 -14.82 11.86
CA ALA A 209 1.30 -15.24 13.02
C ALA A 209 2.27 -16.39 12.68
N ALA A 210 2.04 -17.09 11.57
CA ALA A 210 2.86 -18.17 11.05
C ALA A 210 3.14 -17.95 9.57
N ASP A 211 3.61 -18.98 8.87
CA ASP A 211 4.00 -18.88 7.47
C ASP A 211 2.82 -18.60 6.53
N ALA A 212 3.05 -17.75 5.53
CA ALA A 212 2.06 -17.39 4.51
C ALA A 212 2.64 -17.66 3.12
N TYR A 213 1.94 -18.52 2.36
CA TYR A 213 2.24 -18.80 0.96
C TYR A 213 1.18 -18.16 0.08
N LEU A 214 1.54 -17.10 -0.62
CA LEU A 214 0.63 -16.33 -1.43
C LEU A 214 1.00 -16.47 -2.91
N SER A 215 0.00 -16.75 -3.72
CA SER A 215 0.12 -16.61 -5.16
C SER A 215 -1.04 -15.83 -5.72
N ALA A 216 -0.75 -14.99 -6.70
CA ALA A 216 -1.78 -14.16 -7.30
C ALA A 216 -1.54 -14.02 -8.80
N THR A 217 -2.64 -14.11 -9.55
CA THR A 217 -2.73 -13.71 -10.96
C THR A 217 -3.52 -12.41 -11.15
N GLY A 218 -4.21 -11.95 -10.11
CA GLY A 218 -4.86 -10.63 -10.03
C GLY A 218 -4.15 -9.73 -9.02
N ARG A 219 -4.66 -8.50 -8.84
CA ARG A 219 -4.03 -7.51 -7.94
C ARG A 219 -3.87 -8.08 -6.53
N LEU A 220 -2.66 -7.99 -5.98
CA LEU A 220 -2.34 -8.43 -4.63
C LEU A 220 -1.97 -7.22 -3.76
N SER A 221 -2.69 -7.00 -2.66
CA SER A 221 -2.42 -5.89 -1.73
C SER A 221 -2.13 -6.43 -0.34
N LEU A 222 -1.10 -5.92 0.32
CA LEU A 222 -0.67 -6.27 1.68
C LEU A 222 -0.33 -5.00 2.47
N VAL A 223 -1.03 -3.89 2.18
CA VAL A 223 -0.72 -2.59 2.78
C VAL A 223 -0.87 -2.67 4.28
N ARG A 224 0.20 -2.36 5.03
CA ARG A 224 0.25 -2.46 6.50
C ARG A 224 -0.04 -3.86 7.04
N ALA A 225 0.11 -4.90 6.22
CA ALA A 225 0.04 -6.28 6.71
C ALA A 225 1.26 -6.59 7.56
N ARG A 226 1.11 -7.53 8.50
CA ARG A 226 2.18 -7.99 9.38
C ARG A 226 2.35 -9.50 9.24
N ALA A 227 3.57 -9.96 9.01
CA ALA A 227 3.93 -11.37 9.02
C ALA A 227 5.01 -11.63 10.07
N ASP A 228 4.71 -12.45 11.07
CA ASP A 228 5.69 -12.86 12.08
C ASP A 228 6.55 -14.04 11.58
N GLY A 229 5.99 -14.88 10.69
CA GLY A 229 6.66 -16.02 10.06
C GLY A 229 7.23 -15.70 8.66
N LEU A 230 7.42 -16.75 7.87
CA LEU A 230 7.87 -16.65 6.48
C LEU A 230 6.75 -16.11 5.58
N LEU A 231 7.09 -15.22 4.66
CA LEU A 231 6.20 -14.70 3.62
C LEU A 231 6.76 -15.07 2.24
N ASP A 232 6.16 -16.10 1.61
CA ASP A 232 6.48 -16.49 0.23
C ASP A 232 5.38 -16.02 -0.72
N MET A 233 5.78 -15.27 -1.74
CA MET A 233 4.89 -14.67 -2.71
C MET A 233 5.34 -15.00 -4.13
N THR A 234 4.43 -15.58 -4.92
CA THR A 234 4.62 -15.81 -6.35
C THR A 234 3.54 -15.11 -7.15
N VAL A 235 3.93 -14.11 -7.94
CA VAL A 235 3.00 -13.21 -8.61
C VAL A 235 3.28 -13.17 -10.11
N ALA A 236 2.21 -13.27 -10.90
CA ALA A 236 2.30 -13.29 -12.36
C ALA A 236 1.27 -12.34 -13.00
N GLY A 237 1.73 -11.50 -13.94
CA GLY A 237 0.89 -10.61 -14.75
C GLY A 237 0.14 -9.52 -14.00
N CYS A 238 0.50 -9.20 -12.75
CA CYS A 238 -0.26 -8.24 -11.93
C CYS A 238 0.61 -7.40 -10.99
N GLY A 239 -0.01 -6.44 -10.31
CA GLY A 239 0.65 -5.55 -9.36
C GLY A 239 0.57 -6.04 -7.93
N VAL A 240 1.66 -5.86 -7.18
CA VAL A 240 1.77 -6.15 -5.74
C VAL A 240 2.02 -4.87 -4.96
N ASP A 241 1.20 -4.61 -3.94
CA ASP A 241 1.37 -3.48 -3.02
C ASP A 241 1.78 -3.99 -1.64
N LEU A 242 3.04 -3.77 -1.27
CA LEU A 242 3.65 -4.13 0.02
C LEU A 242 3.94 -2.88 0.87
N ARG A 243 3.22 -1.78 0.62
CA ARG A 243 3.50 -0.54 1.33
C ARG A 243 3.27 -0.67 2.83
N ARG A 244 4.29 -0.30 3.59
CA ARG A 244 4.31 -0.38 5.06
C ARG A 244 4.02 -1.79 5.60
N THR A 245 4.30 -2.83 4.82
CA THR A 245 4.23 -4.21 5.31
C THR A 245 5.38 -4.48 6.28
N GLU A 246 5.09 -5.16 7.39
CA GLU A 246 6.09 -5.58 8.36
C GLU A 246 6.27 -7.10 8.27
N VAL A 247 7.50 -7.56 8.06
CA VAL A 247 7.84 -8.98 8.04
C VAL A 247 9.00 -9.25 8.99
N ALA A 248 8.78 -10.10 9.98
CA ALA A 248 9.81 -10.52 10.92
C ALA A 248 10.65 -11.69 10.37
N GLY A 249 10.01 -12.64 9.67
CA GLY A 249 10.67 -13.80 9.06
C GLY A 249 11.28 -13.52 7.68
N ALA A 250 11.61 -14.60 6.97
CA ALA A 250 12.15 -14.50 5.60
C ALA A 250 11.06 -14.08 4.60
N THR A 251 11.42 -13.24 3.63
CA THR A 251 10.53 -12.78 2.57
C THR A 251 11.04 -13.22 1.21
N THR A 252 10.24 -13.98 0.46
CA THR A 252 10.54 -14.35 -0.93
C THR A 252 9.45 -13.77 -1.84
N LEU A 253 9.84 -12.94 -2.80
CA LEU A 253 8.94 -12.36 -3.79
C LEU A 253 9.41 -12.71 -5.19
N ARG A 254 8.63 -13.53 -5.89
CA ARG A 254 8.89 -13.97 -7.26
C ARG A 254 7.91 -13.28 -8.19
N LEU A 255 8.41 -12.40 -9.05
CA LEU A 255 7.63 -11.61 -10.01
C LEU A 255 7.82 -12.16 -11.42
N THR A 256 6.72 -12.35 -12.15
CA THR A 256 6.73 -12.65 -13.58
C THR A 256 5.84 -11.64 -14.30
N ASP A 257 6.42 -10.81 -15.18
CA ASP A 257 5.71 -9.72 -15.88
C ASP A 257 4.84 -8.86 -14.93
N SER A 258 5.36 -8.59 -13.74
CA SER A 258 4.63 -8.00 -12.62
C SER A 258 5.37 -6.80 -12.02
N TYR A 259 4.67 -5.95 -11.29
CA TYR A 259 5.31 -4.84 -10.57
C TYR A 259 5.06 -4.90 -9.07
N ALA A 260 6.03 -4.43 -8.29
CA ALA A 260 5.93 -4.38 -6.83
C ALA A 260 6.26 -3.00 -6.28
N ASP A 261 5.47 -2.56 -5.30
CA ASP A 261 5.72 -1.35 -4.50
C ASP A 261 5.99 -1.78 -3.05
N LEU A 262 7.16 -1.42 -2.50
CA LEU A 262 7.55 -1.77 -1.13
C LEU A 262 7.71 -0.52 -0.25
N GLU A 263 7.15 0.63 -0.62
CA GLU A 263 7.38 1.87 0.12
C GLU A 263 7.05 1.74 1.62
N GLY A 264 8.04 2.05 2.46
CA GLY A 264 7.95 2.01 3.91
C GLY A 264 7.90 0.59 4.51
N ALA A 265 8.16 -0.47 3.73
CA ALA A 265 8.17 -1.84 4.23
C ALA A 265 9.32 -2.08 5.22
N VAL A 266 9.06 -2.87 6.27
CA VAL A 266 10.05 -3.27 7.28
C VAL A 266 10.25 -4.77 7.16
N LEU A 267 11.40 -5.20 6.63
CA LEU A 267 11.76 -6.59 6.37
C LEU A 267 12.94 -6.96 7.26
N ARG A 268 12.68 -7.53 8.44
CA ARG A 268 13.72 -7.83 9.44
C ARG A 268 14.54 -9.07 9.08
N GLY A 269 13.89 -10.08 8.50
CA GLY A 269 14.54 -11.28 7.99
C GLY A 269 15.15 -11.08 6.59
N PRO A 270 15.81 -12.10 6.04
CA PRO A 270 16.36 -12.02 4.69
C PRO A 270 15.24 -11.88 3.66
N ALA A 271 15.35 -10.86 2.81
CA ALA A 271 14.40 -10.57 1.76
C ALA A 271 15.03 -10.82 0.38
N THR A 272 14.33 -11.57 -0.47
CA THR A 272 14.74 -11.80 -1.86
C THR A 272 13.61 -11.44 -2.80
N VAL A 273 13.87 -10.53 -3.74
CA VAL A 273 12.95 -10.16 -4.81
C VAL A 273 13.57 -10.54 -6.15
N THR A 274 12.92 -11.46 -6.86
CA THR A 274 13.39 -11.97 -8.15
C THR A 274 12.39 -11.64 -9.24
N GLY A 275 12.85 -11.05 -10.34
CA GLY A 275 12.03 -10.75 -11.51
C GLY A 275 12.31 -11.68 -12.69
N ARG A 276 11.28 -11.90 -13.50
CA ARG A 276 11.36 -12.48 -14.84
C ARG A 276 10.51 -11.66 -15.83
N GLY A 277 10.95 -11.57 -17.07
CA GLY A 277 10.25 -10.81 -18.11
C GLY A 277 10.25 -9.30 -17.82
N ARG A 278 9.10 -8.63 -17.98
CA ARG A 278 8.92 -7.18 -17.75
C ARG A 278 8.66 -6.83 -16.29
N SER A 279 9.32 -7.53 -15.36
CA SER A 279 9.11 -7.34 -13.93
C SER A 279 9.85 -6.11 -13.41
N ARG A 280 9.17 -5.29 -12.59
CA ARG A 280 9.73 -4.02 -12.09
C ARG A 280 9.44 -3.77 -10.61
N VAL A 281 10.27 -2.97 -9.97
CA VAL A 281 9.98 -2.43 -8.64
C VAL A 281 9.80 -0.92 -8.78
N THR A 282 8.72 -0.38 -8.22
CA THR A 282 8.37 1.04 -8.36
C THR A 282 8.93 1.91 -7.25
N SER A 283 9.00 1.39 -6.02
CA SER A 283 9.48 2.15 -4.87
C SER A 283 10.07 1.24 -3.80
N LEU A 284 11.23 1.64 -3.30
CA LEU A 284 11.92 1.14 -2.11
C LEU A 284 12.11 2.27 -1.09
N ARG A 285 11.36 3.37 -1.23
CA ARG A 285 11.46 4.54 -0.36
C ARG A 285 11.13 4.16 1.07
N GLY A 286 11.97 4.54 2.03
CA GLY A 286 11.71 4.28 3.45
C GLY A 286 11.74 2.80 3.85
N VAL A 287 12.27 1.92 2.99
CA VAL A 287 12.37 0.48 3.31
C VAL A 287 13.44 0.27 4.38
N ASP A 288 13.09 -0.52 5.38
CA ASP A 288 14.02 -1.01 6.39
C ASP A 288 14.27 -2.50 6.18
N ALA A 289 15.39 -2.84 5.54
CA ALA A 289 15.75 -4.22 5.23
C ALA A 289 17.27 -4.45 5.43
N PRO A 290 17.70 -5.13 6.50
CA PRO A 290 19.13 -5.41 6.74
C PRO A 290 19.77 -6.29 5.66
N SER A 291 18.98 -7.14 5.00
CA SER A 291 19.42 -8.00 3.90
C SER A 291 18.35 -8.07 2.81
N LEU A 292 18.61 -7.42 1.68
CA LEU A 292 17.69 -7.38 0.55
C LEU A 292 18.43 -7.73 -0.75
N ALA A 293 18.12 -8.87 -1.34
CA ALA A 293 18.63 -9.27 -2.64
C ALA A 293 17.60 -8.97 -3.74
N LEU A 294 18.01 -8.19 -4.74
CA LEU A 294 17.23 -7.85 -5.93
C LEU A 294 17.89 -8.51 -7.15
N SER A 295 17.13 -9.30 -7.92
CA SER A 295 17.68 -9.94 -9.12
C SER A 295 16.74 -9.94 -10.32
N GLY A 296 17.22 -9.59 -11.52
CA GLY A 296 16.44 -9.71 -12.76
C GLY A 296 15.25 -8.75 -12.86
N LEU A 297 15.39 -7.54 -12.31
CA LEU A 297 14.31 -6.55 -12.18
C LEU A 297 14.62 -5.27 -12.96
N ASP A 298 13.58 -4.65 -13.50
CA ASP A 298 13.61 -3.28 -13.99
C ASP A 298 13.43 -2.29 -12.83
N LEU A 299 14.50 -1.55 -12.53
CA LEU A 299 14.58 -0.54 -11.47
C LEU A 299 14.64 0.88 -12.05
N SER A 300 14.36 1.06 -13.35
CA SER A 300 14.43 2.36 -14.03
C SER A 300 13.48 3.43 -13.50
N ALA A 301 12.40 3.01 -12.83
CA ALA A 301 11.46 3.90 -12.16
C ALA A 301 11.52 3.78 -10.62
N CYS A 302 12.44 2.96 -10.09
CA CYS A 302 12.51 2.65 -8.67
C CYS A 302 13.11 3.81 -7.87
N ARG A 303 12.40 4.24 -6.82
CA ARG A 303 12.85 5.24 -5.85
C ARG A 303 13.52 4.57 -4.66
N PHE A 304 14.72 5.00 -4.29
CA PHE A 304 15.53 4.46 -3.19
C PHE A 304 15.69 5.44 -2.02
N ALA A 305 15.17 6.66 -2.12
CA ALA A 305 15.34 7.67 -1.09
C ALA A 305 14.85 7.17 0.30
N GLY A 306 15.65 7.38 1.34
CA GLY A 306 15.30 7.02 2.71
C GLY A 306 15.37 5.52 3.04
N LEU A 307 16.04 4.72 2.21
CA LEU A 307 16.39 3.33 2.53
C LEU A 307 17.25 3.29 3.80
N ALA A 308 16.82 2.54 4.83
CA ALA A 308 17.47 2.56 6.15
C ALA A 308 18.83 1.84 6.18
N HIS A 309 18.97 0.77 5.38
CA HIS A 309 20.16 -0.08 5.33
C HIS A 309 20.64 -0.27 3.88
N PRO A 310 21.23 0.75 3.23
CA PRO A 310 21.70 0.61 1.84
C PRO A 310 22.83 -0.41 1.71
N SER A 311 23.66 -0.54 2.75
CA SER A 311 24.66 -1.60 2.90
C SER A 311 24.07 -3.03 2.98
N GLY A 312 22.77 -3.20 3.18
CA GLY A 312 22.11 -4.51 3.19
C GLY A 312 21.68 -5.00 1.82
N VAL A 313 21.64 -4.10 0.84
CA VAL A 313 21.10 -4.38 -0.49
C VAL A 313 22.15 -5.06 -1.37
N ARG A 314 21.73 -6.02 -2.18
CA ARG A 314 22.51 -6.60 -3.28
C ARG A 314 21.69 -6.56 -4.55
N VAL A 315 22.27 -6.07 -5.62
CA VAL A 315 21.59 -5.90 -6.92
C VAL A 315 22.34 -6.70 -7.98
N LYS A 316 21.63 -7.64 -8.60
CA LYS A 316 22.17 -8.52 -9.64
C LYS A 316 21.29 -8.50 -10.88
N ASP A 317 21.87 -8.36 -12.06
CA ASP A 317 21.13 -8.42 -13.34
C ASP A 317 19.90 -7.47 -13.39
N CYS A 318 20.01 -6.26 -12.83
CA CYS A 318 18.93 -5.26 -12.82
C CYS A 318 19.20 -4.10 -13.79
N THR A 319 18.13 -3.52 -14.34
CA THR A 319 18.24 -2.36 -15.25
C THR A 319 17.92 -1.06 -14.53
N PHE A 320 18.76 -0.03 -14.70
CA PHE A 320 18.55 1.30 -14.13
C PHE A 320 18.13 2.31 -15.19
N ALA A 321 17.67 3.49 -14.75
CA ALA A 321 17.28 4.57 -15.64
C ALA A 321 18.53 5.17 -16.28
N LEU A 322 18.50 5.48 -17.57
CA LEU A 322 19.57 6.25 -18.19
C LEU A 322 19.31 7.75 -18.06
N THR A 323 20.33 8.53 -17.75
CA THR A 323 20.24 10.00 -17.83
C THR A 323 19.85 10.44 -19.25
N PRO A 324 18.96 11.45 -19.40
CA PRO A 324 18.61 11.97 -20.72
C PRO A 324 19.85 12.56 -21.41
N ARG A 325 19.98 12.33 -22.72
CA ARG A 325 21.03 12.95 -23.55
C ARG A 325 20.75 14.46 -23.69
N GLY A 326 21.79 15.29 -23.58
CA GLY A 326 21.74 16.65 -24.13
C GLY A 326 22.40 17.74 -23.28
N LEU A 327 22.52 18.90 -23.94
CA LEU A 327 22.91 20.18 -23.35
C LEU A 327 21.72 20.74 -22.57
N ARG A 328 21.82 20.95 -21.24
CA ARG A 328 20.88 21.83 -20.53
C ARG A 328 21.51 23.20 -20.34
N VAL A 329 20.85 24.22 -20.89
CA VAL A 329 21.20 25.62 -20.66
C VAL A 329 20.47 26.10 -19.40
N SER A 330 21.22 26.60 -18.43
CA SER A 330 20.72 27.10 -17.14
C SER A 330 21.12 28.57 -16.99
N VAL A 331 20.24 29.39 -16.40
CA VAL A 331 20.55 30.82 -16.15
C VAL A 331 21.58 31.00 -15.02
N ARG A 332 21.76 29.99 -14.16
CA ARG A 332 22.78 29.98 -13.10
C ARG A 332 24.06 29.31 -13.60
N ARG A 333 25.23 29.88 -13.25
CA ARG A 333 26.53 29.33 -13.64
C ARG A 333 26.77 27.94 -12.99
N PRO A 334 27.34 26.97 -13.74
CA PRO A 334 27.69 27.07 -15.15
C PRO A 334 26.45 27.02 -16.06
N MET A 335 26.42 27.89 -17.06
CA MET A 335 25.25 28.12 -17.92
C MET A 335 24.95 26.94 -18.86
N VAL A 336 25.89 26.02 -19.04
CA VAL A 336 25.77 24.86 -19.90
C VAL A 336 26.18 23.62 -19.11
N ARG A 337 25.29 22.63 -19.02
CA ARG A 337 25.59 21.30 -18.47
C ARG A 337 25.49 20.27 -19.58
N TRP A 338 26.54 19.48 -19.74
CA TRP A 338 26.59 18.33 -20.63
C TRP A 338 26.31 17.07 -19.81
N PHE A 339 25.23 16.36 -20.13
CA PHE A 339 24.93 15.08 -19.49
C PHE A 339 25.51 13.93 -20.32
N SER A 340 26.48 13.20 -19.76
CA SER A 340 26.88 11.89 -20.27
C SER A 340 25.78 10.87 -19.99
N ARG A 341 25.59 9.89 -20.90
CA ARG A 341 24.70 8.75 -20.65
C ARG A 341 25.30 7.93 -19.51
N ARG A 342 24.59 7.83 -18.39
CA ARG A 342 24.93 6.98 -17.24
C ARG A 342 23.68 6.34 -16.66
N SER A 343 23.86 5.23 -15.96
CA SER A 343 22.86 4.68 -15.05
C SER A 343 22.63 5.65 -13.88
N ALA A 344 21.38 5.99 -13.63
CA ALA A 344 20.94 6.89 -12.58
C ALA A 344 19.71 6.33 -11.86
N LEU A 345 19.62 6.65 -10.57
CA LEU A 345 18.45 6.38 -9.75
C LEU A 345 17.30 7.30 -10.17
N ALA A 346 16.06 6.81 -10.05
CA ALA A 346 14.88 7.61 -10.39
C ALA A 346 14.77 8.88 -9.52
N ASP A 347 15.29 8.83 -8.29
CA ASP A 347 15.32 9.96 -7.35
C ASP A 347 16.12 11.16 -7.87
N GLU A 348 17.11 10.95 -8.75
CA GLU A 348 17.84 12.07 -9.37
C GLU A 348 16.94 12.90 -10.30
N ARG A 349 15.99 12.24 -10.98
CA ARG A 349 15.03 12.92 -11.86
C ARG A 349 14.00 13.71 -11.05
N THR A 350 13.50 13.18 -9.94
CA THR A 350 12.54 13.91 -9.09
C THR A 350 13.17 15.16 -8.47
N LEU A 351 14.45 15.06 -8.08
CA LEU A 351 15.24 16.21 -7.60
C LEU A 351 15.37 17.32 -8.66
N LEU A 352 15.45 16.95 -9.93
CA LEU A 352 15.52 17.89 -11.06
C LEU A 352 14.16 18.50 -11.42
N THR A 353 13.04 17.82 -11.12
CA THR A 353 11.69 18.30 -11.41
C THR A 353 11.06 19.08 -10.25
N GLY A 354 11.63 19.00 -9.05
CA GLY A 354 11.22 19.83 -7.91
C GLY A 354 9.87 19.46 -7.30
N ASP A 355 9.57 18.16 -7.18
CA ASP A 355 8.33 17.68 -6.57
C ASP A 355 8.36 17.87 -5.03
N PRO A 356 7.43 18.63 -4.42
CA PRO A 356 7.46 18.97 -3.00
C PRO A 356 7.07 17.83 -2.04
N GLN A 357 6.71 16.63 -2.52
CA GLN A 357 6.39 15.46 -1.66
C GLN A 357 7.61 14.70 -1.13
N ASP A 358 8.82 15.07 -1.53
CA ASP A 358 10.03 14.41 -1.07
C ASP A 358 10.51 14.99 0.26
N GLY A 359 10.57 14.13 1.29
CA GLY A 359 11.10 14.47 2.60
C GLY A 359 12.61 14.83 2.55
N PRO A 360 13.30 14.94 3.70
CA PRO A 360 14.66 15.49 3.75
C PRO A 360 15.74 14.62 3.06
N TRP A 361 15.34 13.48 2.47
CA TRP A 361 16.18 12.46 1.87
C TRP A 361 16.41 12.71 0.37
N ALA A 362 15.60 13.53 -0.29
CA ALA A 362 15.82 14.00 -1.66
C ALA A 362 16.70 15.26 -1.69
N THR A 363 17.76 15.27 -0.88
CA THR A 363 18.80 16.30 -0.96
C THR A 363 19.96 15.77 -1.80
N PRO A 364 20.70 16.65 -2.49
CA PRO A 364 21.92 16.24 -3.20
C PRO A 364 22.94 15.56 -2.27
N GLY A 365 22.98 15.93 -0.99
CA GLY A 365 23.81 15.25 0.02
C GLY A 365 23.37 13.80 0.25
N GLY A 366 22.09 13.59 0.56
CA GLY A 366 21.55 12.25 0.81
C GLY A 366 21.67 11.30 -0.39
N LEU A 367 21.45 11.79 -1.62
CA LEU A 367 21.67 10.99 -2.81
C LEU A 367 23.13 10.63 -3.03
N ALA A 368 24.07 11.52 -2.69
CA ALA A 368 25.49 11.21 -2.84
C ALA A 368 25.94 10.04 -1.96
N ASP A 369 25.44 10.00 -0.72
CA ASP A 369 25.75 8.94 0.22
C ASP A 369 25.10 7.62 -0.21
N LEU A 370 23.85 7.68 -0.69
CA LEU A 370 23.15 6.52 -1.27
C LEU A 370 23.89 5.92 -2.46
N TYR A 371 24.33 6.75 -3.43
CA TYR A 371 25.13 6.28 -4.57
C TYR A 371 26.46 5.67 -4.13
N ALA A 372 27.13 6.27 -3.12
CA ALA A 372 28.40 5.77 -2.61
C ALA A 372 28.27 4.39 -1.95
N GLU A 373 27.19 4.15 -1.20
CA GLU A 373 26.93 2.85 -0.59
C GLU A 373 26.50 1.79 -1.60
N LEU A 374 25.61 2.14 -2.54
CA LEU A 374 25.11 1.19 -3.55
C LEU A 374 26.17 0.78 -4.57
N ARG A 375 27.17 1.63 -4.84
CA ARG A 375 28.29 1.33 -5.76
C ARG A 375 28.90 -0.05 -5.54
N GLY A 376 29.17 -0.41 -4.28
CA GLY A 376 29.81 -1.68 -3.91
C GLY A 376 28.87 -2.88 -3.88
N ARG A 377 27.60 -2.70 -4.27
CA ARG A 377 26.51 -3.67 -4.10
C ARG A 377 25.86 -4.12 -5.40
N VAL A 378 26.33 -3.54 -6.51
CA VAL A 378 25.94 -3.91 -7.87
C VAL A 378 27.03 -4.80 -8.45
N ASP A 379 26.64 -5.92 -9.06
CA ASP A 379 27.60 -6.85 -9.67
C ASP A 379 28.22 -6.32 -10.98
N ASP A 380 27.51 -5.43 -11.70
CA ASP A 380 27.98 -4.81 -12.94
C ASP A 380 28.97 -3.65 -12.68
N ARG A 381 30.18 -3.80 -13.22
CA ARG A 381 31.25 -2.80 -13.10
C ARG A 381 30.90 -1.47 -13.77
N GLY A 382 30.21 -1.50 -14.91
CA GLY A 382 29.81 -0.27 -15.61
C GLY A 382 28.86 0.57 -14.77
N THR A 383 27.82 -0.05 -14.22
CA THR A 383 26.87 0.60 -13.31
C THR A 383 27.54 1.08 -12.01
N SER A 384 28.51 0.31 -11.48
CA SER A 384 29.30 0.72 -10.30
C SER A 384 30.10 2.02 -10.56
N ASP A 385 30.74 2.12 -11.72
CA ASP A 385 31.50 3.32 -12.11
C ASP A 385 30.60 4.54 -12.35
N ASP A 386 29.43 4.32 -12.97
CA ASP A 386 28.39 5.36 -13.13
C ASP A 386 27.89 5.89 -11.78
N PHE A 387 27.68 5.02 -10.79
CA PHE A 387 27.30 5.41 -9.43
C PHE A 387 28.41 6.17 -8.71
N ALA A 388 29.67 5.80 -8.91
CA ALA A 388 30.81 6.55 -8.38
C ALA A 388 30.83 7.99 -8.92
N PHE A 389 30.60 8.14 -10.23
CA PHE A 389 30.54 9.44 -10.88
C PHE A 389 29.32 10.26 -10.41
N ALA A 390 28.15 9.62 -10.27
CA ALA A 390 26.94 10.26 -9.76
C ALA A 390 27.11 10.77 -8.31
N ALA A 391 27.73 9.97 -7.43
CA ALA A 391 28.05 10.40 -6.06
C ALA A 391 28.93 11.65 -6.03
N LEU A 392 29.97 11.71 -6.87
CA LEU A 392 30.86 12.88 -6.98
C LEU A 392 30.09 14.12 -7.44
N GLU A 393 29.23 13.98 -8.46
CA GLU A 393 28.45 15.10 -8.98
C GLU A 393 27.46 15.64 -7.94
N MET A 394 26.78 14.76 -7.21
CA MET A 394 25.83 15.15 -6.16
C MET A 394 26.52 15.88 -5.00
N ARG A 395 27.73 15.44 -4.59
CA ARG A 395 28.57 16.17 -3.62
C ARG A 395 28.94 17.57 -4.12
N ARG A 396 29.30 17.72 -5.39
CA ARG A 396 29.59 19.03 -6.00
C ARG A 396 28.36 19.94 -5.96
N GLN A 397 27.18 19.43 -6.25
CA GLN A 397 25.94 20.20 -6.18
C GLN A 397 25.56 20.60 -4.75
N ALA A 398 25.76 19.71 -3.77
CA ALA A 398 25.57 20.01 -2.35
C ALA A 398 26.53 21.12 -1.86
N ALA A 399 27.80 21.05 -2.26
CA ALA A 399 28.80 22.07 -1.94
C ALA A 399 28.49 23.43 -2.61
N GLY A 400 28.04 23.43 -3.86
CA GLY A 400 27.67 24.64 -4.60
C GLY A 400 26.46 25.38 -4.00
N ARG A 401 25.50 24.68 -3.39
CA ARG A 401 24.38 25.31 -2.66
C ARG A 401 24.81 25.96 -1.35
N ARG A 402 25.81 25.41 -0.67
CA ARG A 402 26.39 26.00 0.55
C ARG A 402 27.02 27.38 0.30
N TRP A 403 27.61 27.59 -0.88
CA TRP A 403 28.16 28.90 -1.27
C TRP A 403 27.10 29.96 -1.59
N THR A 404 25.88 29.55 -1.97
CA THR A 404 24.76 30.48 -2.21
C THR A 404 24.00 30.88 -0.94
N ILE A 405 24.25 30.22 0.20
CA ILE A 405 23.64 30.53 1.52
C ILE A 405 24.71 31.07 2.50
N MET A 406 25.82 31.62 1.99
CA MET A 406 26.52 32.65 2.74
C MET A 406 25.72 33.94 2.52
N PRO A 407 24.99 34.46 3.53
CA PRO A 407 24.54 35.83 3.43
C PRO A 407 25.80 36.64 3.23
N TRP A 408 25.78 37.50 2.23
CA TRP A 408 26.83 38.47 1.99
C TRP A 408 27.35 38.96 3.33
N LEU A 409 28.56 38.54 3.71
CA LEU A 409 29.38 39.29 4.64
C LEU A 409 29.66 40.60 3.92
N SER A 410 28.66 41.49 3.98
CA SER A 410 28.76 42.93 3.90
C SER A 410 29.94 43.42 3.07
N ALA A 411 29.71 43.59 1.77
CA ALA A 411 30.49 44.57 1.00
C ALA A 411 30.48 45.96 1.70
N SER A 412 29.48 46.21 2.56
CA SER A 412 29.36 47.33 3.50
C SER A 412 30.48 47.39 4.57
N SER A 413 31.07 46.26 4.98
CA SER A 413 32.11 46.24 6.03
C SER A 413 33.50 46.49 5.47
N LEU A 414 33.80 46.02 4.25
CA LEU A 414 35.04 46.37 3.57
C LEU A 414 35.05 47.83 3.10
N ALA A 415 33.90 48.38 2.70
CA ALA A 415 33.75 49.81 2.43
C ALA A 415 33.86 50.65 3.72
N SER A 416 33.30 50.20 4.84
CA SER A 416 33.42 50.90 6.14
C SER A 416 34.85 50.88 6.70
N PHE A 417 35.62 49.80 6.48
CA PHE A 417 37.04 49.75 6.87
C PHE A 417 37.93 50.68 6.04
N LEU A 418 37.64 50.85 4.74
CA LEU A 418 38.34 51.83 3.89
C LEU A 418 37.96 53.28 4.22
N VAL A 419 36.70 53.55 4.58
CA VAL A 419 36.27 54.89 5.00
C VAL A 419 36.80 55.25 6.39
N LEU A 420 36.88 54.31 7.34
CA LEU A 420 37.47 54.58 8.66
C LEU A 420 38.99 54.78 8.62
N SER A 421 39.74 54.13 7.72
CA SER A 421 41.19 54.37 7.60
C SER A 421 41.52 55.73 6.97
N LEU A 422 40.64 56.22 6.08
CA LEU A 422 40.73 57.57 5.51
C LEU A 422 40.31 58.68 6.51
N VAL A 423 39.43 58.36 7.46
CA VAL A 423 39.04 59.30 8.54
C VAL A 423 40.05 59.31 9.70
N SER A 424 40.67 58.17 10.05
CA SER A 424 41.70 58.11 11.10
C SER A 424 43.05 58.73 10.68
N SER A 425 43.33 58.80 9.37
CA SER A 425 44.51 59.51 8.85
C SER A 425 44.38 61.05 8.88
N ARG A 426 43.20 61.57 9.25
CA ARG A 426 42.93 63.03 9.34
C ARG A 426 43.03 63.62 10.75
N ALA A 427 43.30 62.82 11.78
CA ALA A 427 43.50 63.32 13.14
C ALA A 427 44.97 63.66 13.48
N ALA A 428 45.93 63.37 12.60
CA ALA A 428 47.36 63.63 12.84
C ALA A 428 47.95 64.83 12.08
N CYS A 429 47.19 65.51 11.22
CA CYS A 429 47.69 66.63 10.40
C CYS A 429 46.86 67.92 10.56
N LEU A 430 46.61 68.32 11.80
CA LEU A 430 46.19 69.68 12.13
C LEU A 430 47.12 70.31 13.18
N VAL A 431 48.43 70.19 12.91
CA VAL A 431 49.40 71.22 13.29
C VAL A 431 50.23 71.50 12.03
N SER A 432 50.27 72.78 11.65
CA SER A 432 51.07 73.40 10.58
C SER A 432 50.50 73.49 9.14
N SER A 433 49.91 74.66 8.89
CA SER A 433 50.19 75.57 7.76
C SER A 433 49.67 75.29 6.33
N ARG A 434 48.86 76.26 5.87
CA ARG A 434 48.79 76.89 4.54
C ARG A 434 48.75 76.00 3.28
N ARG A 435 47.56 75.88 2.67
CA ARG A 435 47.25 76.25 1.26
C ARG A 435 45.81 75.89 0.88
N THR A 436 44.92 76.88 0.95
CA THR A 436 43.48 76.85 0.63
C THR A 436 43.18 76.94 -0.87
N GLY A 437 43.78 76.06 -1.69
CA GLY A 437 43.62 76.13 -3.15
C GLY A 437 43.08 74.88 -3.87
N ARG A 438 43.15 73.69 -3.26
CA ARG A 438 42.86 72.42 -3.96
C ARG A 438 41.67 71.62 -3.43
N PHE A 439 41.08 72.04 -2.31
CA PHE A 439 39.94 71.33 -1.71
C PHE A 439 38.59 71.67 -2.37
N ALA A 440 38.42 72.87 -2.91
CA ALA A 440 37.18 73.27 -3.61
C ALA A 440 36.94 72.47 -4.91
N ALA A 441 38.02 72.12 -5.63
CA ALA A 441 37.92 71.35 -6.88
C ALA A 441 37.48 69.90 -6.65
N TRP A 442 37.88 69.29 -5.53
CA TRP A 442 37.49 67.92 -5.19
C TRP A 442 36.03 67.81 -4.75
N PHE A 443 35.51 68.79 -4.01
CA PHE A 443 34.09 68.82 -3.63
C PHE A 443 33.17 69.05 -4.83
N ALA A 444 33.58 69.89 -5.79
CA ALA A 444 32.82 70.09 -7.03
C ALA A 444 32.74 68.81 -7.88
N LEU A 445 33.83 68.03 -7.93
CA LEU A 445 33.89 66.79 -8.71
C LEU A 445 33.04 65.67 -8.07
N LEU A 446 33.05 65.58 -6.73
CA LEU A 446 32.20 64.64 -5.99
C LEU A 446 30.71 64.98 -6.12
N ALA A 447 30.34 66.26 -6.04
CA ALA A 447 28.96 66.70 -6.25
C ALA A 447 28.47 66.38 -7.67
N ALA A 448 29.33 66.56 -8.69
CA ALA A 448 29.01 66.24 -10.08
C ALA A 448 28.80 64.73 -10.31
N VAL A 449 29.62 63.87 -9.70
CA VAL A 449 29.45 62.40 -9.80
C VAL A 449 28.17 61.95 -9.10
N THR A 450 27.83 62.53 -7.95
CA THR A 450 26.58 62.20 -7.26
C THR A 450 25.33 62.65 -8.02
N ALA A 451 25.37 63.81 -8.68
CA ALA A 451 24.27 64.28 -9.53
C ALA A 451 24.09 63.40 -10.79
N GLY A 452 25.20 62.94 -11.39
CA GLY A 452 25.15 62.02 -12.53
C GLY A 452 24.55 60.65 -12.21
N ALA A 453 24.83 60.12 -11.01
CA ALA A 453 24.27 58.85 -10.56
C ALA A 453 22.74 58.91 -10.33
N VAL A 454 22.24 60.01 -9.77
CA VAL A 454 20.79 60.21 -9.53
C VAL A 454 20.02 60.33 -10.85
N LEU A 455 20.55 61.09 -11.82
CA LEU A 455 19.90 61.26 -13.13
C LEU A 455 19.85 59.96 -13.96
N TRP A 456 20.86 59.09 -13.85
CA TRP A 456 20.89 57.80 -14.54
C TRP A 456 19.85 56.80 -13.98
N THR A 457 19.58 56.87 -12.67
CA THR A 457 18.55 56.03 -12.03
C THR A 457 17.12 56.48 -12.32
N SER A 458 16.90 57.77 -12.61
CA SER A 458 15.58 58.28 -13.03
C SER A 458 15.27 58.01 -14.51
N ALA A 459 16.28 57.99 -15.39
CA ALA A 459 16.08 57.70 -16.82
C ALA A 459 15.74 56.22 -17.10
N SER A 460 16.27 55.29 -16.31
CA SER A 460 16.03 53.84 -16.49
C SER A 460 14.66 53.35 -16.00
N HIS A 461 13.90 54.20 -15.29
CA HIS A 461 12.53 53.90 -14.84
C HIS A 461 11.42 54.46 -15.75
N ALA A 462 11.73 55.33 -16.71
CA ALA A 462 10.75 55.93 -17.64
C ALA A 462 10.49 55.07 -18.90
N GLU A 463 11.43 54.20 -19.31
CA GLU A 463 11.29 53.37 -20.53
C GLU A 463 10.46 52.07 -20.34
N ARG A 464 9.96 51.76 -19.13
CA ARG A 464 9.14 50.54 -18.88
C ARG A 464 7.63 50.78 -18.74
N ARG A 465 7.11 51.96 -19.11
CA ARG A 465 5.67 52.29 -18.98
C ARG A 465 4.94 52.74 -20.25
N ALA A 466 5.51 52.60 -21.44
CA ALA A 466 4.80 52.88 -22.69
C ALA A 466 4.87 51.67 -23.64
N GLY A 467 3.79 50.86 -23.69
CA GLY A 467 3.70 49.77 -24.66
C GLY A 467 2.69 48.66 -24.36
N THR A 468 1.50 48.97 -23.83
CA THR A 468 0.36 48.04 -23.83
C THR A 468 -0.88 48.75 -24.34
N HIS A 469 -1.05 48.76 -25.67
CA HIS A 469 -2.34 49.07 -26.31
C HIS A 469 -3.04 47.76 -26.63
N VAL A 470 -4.17 47.53 -25.96
CA VAL A 470 -5.20 46.53 -26.28
C VAL A 470 -6.19 47.19 -27.25
N PRO A 471 -6.62 46.52 -28.32
CA PRO A 471 -7.91 46.80 -28.93
C PRO A 471 -8.91 45.71 -28.55
N SER A 472 -9.98 46.16 -27.90
CA SER A 472 -11.26 45.47 -27.80
C SER A 472 -12.09 45.68 -29.07
N VAL A 473 -12.89 44.69 -29.46
CA VAL A 473 -14.34 44.77 -29.79
C VAL A 473 -14.75 43.84 -30.94
N HIS A 474 -15.72 42.99 -30.60
CA HIS A 474 -16.82 42.36 -31.35
C HIS A 474 -16.70 41.95 -32.84
N GLY A 475 -17.08 40.69 -33.04
CA GLY A 475 -17.63 40.07 -34.24
C GLY A 475 -18.16 38.69 -33.86
#